data_AF-A0A955QY61-F1
#
_entry.id   AF-A0A955QY61-F1
#
_cell.length_a   1.000
_cell.length_b   1.000
_cell.length_c   1.000
_cell.angle_alpha   90.00
_cell.angle_beta   90.00
_cell.angle_gamma   90.00
#
_symmetry.space_group_name_H-M   'P 1'
#
loop_
_entity.id
_entity.type
_entity.pdbx_description
1 polymer ?
#
loop_
_entity_poly.entity_id
_entity_poly.type
_entity_poly.pdbx_seq_one_letter_code
_entity_poly.pdbx_strand_id
1 'polypeptide(L)' 'MKTVPETIRQRFKEQGLKITPQRTAIYKALIETASHPTAEDLYRHVSQD' A
#
# COMPACT_ATOMS: atom_id res chain seq x y z
N MET A 1 -3.44 -10.14 9.75
CA MET A 1 -4.66 -9.30 9.76
C MET A 1 -4.65 -8.48 8.48
N LYS A 2 -5.52 -8.77 7.50
CA LYS A 2 -5.58 -8.02 6.23
C LYS A 2 -6.32 -6.70 6.50
N THR A 3 -5.60 -5.60 6.61
CA THR A 3 -6.21 -4.27 6.75
C THR A 3 -6.89 -3.89 5.44
N VAL A 4 -8.17 -3.55 5.51
CA VAL A 4 -8.97 -3.11 4.35
C VAL A 4 -8.39 -1.79 3.82
N PRO A 5 -8.37 -1.53 2.49
CA PRO A 5 -7.82 -0.30 1.91
C PRO A 5 -8.38 1.00 2.51
N GLU A 6 -9.64 0.98 2.94
CA GLU A 6 -10.30 2.10 3.63
C GLU A 6 -9.65 2.41 4.99
N THR A 7 -9.19 1.38 5.71
CA THR A 7 -8.48 1.52 6.98
C THR A 7 -7.15 2.27 6.82
N ILE A 8 -6.41 2.03 5.73
CA ILE A 8 -5.12 2.72 5.50
C ILE A 8 -5.32 4.22 5.23
N ARG A 9 -6.37 4.59 4.47
CA ARG A 9 -6.69 6.00 4.22
C ARG A 9 -7.06 6.74 5.50
N GLN A 10 -7.85 6.11 6.38
CA GLN A 10 -8.16 6.66 7.70
C GLN A 10 -6.90 6.87 8.53
N ARG A 11 -6.01 5.86 8.60
CA ARG A 11 -4.73 5.97 9.32
C ARG A 11 -3.87 7.11 8.80
N PHE A 12 -3.79 7.32 7.48
CA PHE A 12 -3.06 8.47 6.94
C PHE A 12 -3.66 9.80 7.36
N LYS A 13 -5.00 9.93 7.33
CA LYS A 13 -5.69 11.14 7.79
C LYS A 13 -5.45 11.41 9.28
N GLU A 14 -5.57 10.40 10.13
CA GLU A 14 -5.32 10.50 11.57
C GLU A 14 -3.89 10.93 11.89
N GLN A 15 -2.93 10.55 11.05
CA GLN A 15 -1.52 10.92 11.20
C GLN A 15 -1.12 12.20 10.45
N GLY A 16 -2.07 12.91 9.82
CA GLY A 16 -1.79 14.10 9.04
C GLY A 16 -0.95 13.85 7.77
N LEU A 17 -0.89 12.60 7.30
CA LEU A 17 -0.12 12.19 6.13
C LEU A 17 -0.93 12.38 4.84
N LYS A 18 -0.25 12.87 3.80
CA LYS A 18 -0.87 13.01 2.47
C LYS A 18 -1.17 11.63 1.88
N ILE A 19 -2.39 11.46 1.40
CA ILE A 19 -2.82 10.29 0.63
C ILE A 19 -2.42 10.53 -0.82
N THR A 20 -1.25 10.03 -1.23
CA THR A 20 -0.79 10.13 -2.62
C THR A 20 -1.13 8.87 -3.42
N PRO A 21 -1.25 8.96 -4.77
CA PRO A 21 -1.45 7.77 -5.61
C PRO A 21 -0.36 6.73 -5.41
N GLN A 22 0.91 7.16 -5.36
CA GLN A 22 2.05 6.28 -5.12
C GLN A 22 1.93 5.50 -3.80
N ARG A 23 1.60 6.16 -2.68
CA ARG A 23 1.42 5.48 -1.38
C ARG A 23 0.26 4.50 -1.45
N THR A 24 -0.83 4.86 -2.13
CA THR A 24 -2.01 4.00 -2.27
C THR A 24 -1.69 2.74 -3.05
N ALA A 25 -0.93 2.85 -4.15
CA ALA A 25 -0.52 1.72 -4.98
C ALA A 25 0.37 0.73 -4.20
N ILE A 26 1.34 1.23 -3.43
CA ILE A 26 2.22 0.40 -2.60
C ILE A 26 1.41 -0.39 -1.56
N TYR A 27 0.51 0.28 -0.83
CA TYR A 27 -0.30 -0.40 0.18
C TYR A 27 -1.31 -1.38 -0.42
N LYS A 28 -1.85 -1.10 -1.61
CA LYS A 28 -2.72 -2.03 -2.33
C LYS A 28 -1.96 -3.32 -2.68
N ALA A 29 -0.78 -3.20 -3.27
CA ALA A 29 0.09 -4.34 -3.59
C ALA A 29 0.44 -5.19 -2.35
N LEU A 30 0.71 -4.53 -1.23
CA LEU A 30 0.97 -5.19 0.06
C LEU A 30 -0.25 -5.92 0.64
N ILE A 31 -1.47 -5.46 0.37
CA ILE A 31 -2.70 -6.10 0.85
C ILE A 31 -3.08 -7.29 -0.04
N GLU A 32 -2.80 -7.19 -1.35
CA GLU A 32 -3.15 -8.20 -2.35
C GLU A 32 -2.18 -9.40 -2.36
N THR A 33 -0.92 -9.20 -1.97
CA THR A 33 0.05 -10.29 -1.88
C THR A 33 -0.27 -11.28 -0.75
N ALA A 34 -0.14 -12.57 -1.04
CA ALA A 34 -0.28 -13.66 -0.07
C ALA A 34 1.06 -14.06 0.58
N SER A 35 2.17 -13.46 0.13
CA SER A 35 3.53 -13.74 0.58
C SER A 35 4.17 -12.50 1.21
N HIS A 36 5.42 -12.61 1.66
CA HIS A 36 6.19 -11.49 2.19
C HIS A 36 7.15 -10.96 1.10
N PRO A 37 6.71 -10.01 0.24
CA PRO A 37 7.55 -9.49 -0.83
C PRO A 37 8.72 -8.68 -0.28
N THR A 38 9.82 -8.64 -1.04
CA THR A 38 10.89 -7.67 -0.79
C THR A 38 10.49 -6.28 -1.31
N ALA A 39 11.27 -5.27 -0.94
CA ALA A 39 11.09 -3.92 -1.49
C ALA A 39 11.24 -3.88 -3.01
N GLU A 40 12.16 -4.69 -3.57
CA GLU A 40 12.34 -4.79 -5.01
C GLU A 40 11.13 -5.44 -5.69
N ASP A 41 10.54 -6.47 -5.08
CA ASP A 41 9.31 -7.10 -5.62
C ASP A 41 8.16 -6.10 -5.67
N LEU A 42 7.97 -5.30 -4.61
CA LEU A 42 6.96 -4.25 -4.59
C LEU A 42 7.23 -3.17 -5.62
N TYR A 43 8.49 -2.75 -5.77
CA TYR A 43 8.87 -1.76 -6.76
C TYR A 43 8.57 -2.26 -8.18
N ARG A 44 8.95 -3.50 -8.50
CA ARG A 44 8.68 -4.12 -9.80
C ARG A 44 7.18 -4.26 -10.04
N HIS A 45 6.40 -4.63 -9.03
CA HIS A 45 4.96 -4.80 -9.15
C HIS A 45 4.24 -3.47 -9.37
N VAL A 46 4.54 -2.44 -8.57
CA VAL A 46 3.85 -1.14 -8.62
C VAL A 46 4.29 -0.28 -9.80
N SER A 47 5.53 -0.45 -10.30
CA SER A 47 6.02 0.36 -11.44
C SER A 47 5.52 -0.13 -12.81
N GLN A 48 4.75 -1.23 -12.85
CA GLN A 48 4.16 -1.79 -14.08
C GLN A 48 2.64 -1.52 -14.18
N ASP A 49 2.05 -0.90 -13.14
CA ASP A 49 0.65 -0.46 -13.04
C ASP A 49 0.53 1.02 -13.42
#